data_AF-A0A2V8S9K6-F1
#
_entry.id   AF-A0A2V8S9K6-F1
#
_cell.length_a   1.000
_cell.length_b   1.000
_cell.length_c   1.000
_cell.angle_alpha   90.00
_cell.angle_beta   90.00
_cell.angle_gamma   90.00
#
_symmetry.space_group_name_H-M   'P 1'
#
loop_
_entity.id
_entity.type
_entity.pdbx_description
1 polymer ?
#
loop_
_entity_poly.entity_id
_entity_poly.type
_entity_poly.pdbx_seq_one_letter_code
_entity_poly.pdbx_strand_id
1 'polypeptide(L)'
;MPLGLITPGQQATCGCLGMNSVGSLCGRGRAIKLRVDKLDEAHQLLARDPMLTVSRNGASYLYIETSDEHIPHINAALVAHGIKVFELSQTP
;
A
#
# COMPACT_ATOMS: atom_id res chain seq x y z
N MET A 1 -42.46 16.09 -29.81
CA MET A 1 -41.45 15.03 -29.67
C MET A 1 -40.42 15.52 -28.65
N PRO A 2 -40.04 14.71 -27.64
CA PRO A 2 -39.71 15.17 -26.29
C PRO A 2 -38.21 15.44 -25.99
N LEU A 3 -38.00 15.88 -24.75
CA LEU A 3 -36.82 16.41 -24.05
C LEU A 3 -35.64 15.46 -23.80
N GLY A 4 -34.47 16.10 -23.61
CA GLY A 4 -33.41 15.79 -22.63
C GLY A 4 -32.35 16.91 -22.71
N LEU A 5 -32.15 17.85 -21.77
CA LEU A 5 -31.58 17.73 -20.39
C LEU A 5 -30.41 16.72 -20.40
N ILE A 6 -29.15 17.01 -20.05
CA ILE A 6 -28.55 17.48 -18.76
C ILE A 6 -27.09 17.94 -19.08
N THR A 7 -26.69 19.22 -18.89
CA THR A 7 -25.73 19.78 -17.88
C THR A 7 -24.21 19.46 -18.08
N PRO A 8 -23.28 20.40 -17.75
CA PRO A 8 -21.92 20.44 -18.31
C PRO A 8 -20.83 19.90 -17.37
N GLY A 9 -19.63 19.71 -17.95
CA GLY A 9 -18.36 19.65 -17.23
C GLY A 9 -17.88 18.23 -16.91
N GLN A 10 -16.83 17.77 -17.58
CA GLN A 10 -15.53 17.72 -16.93
C GLN A 10 -14.44 17.48 -17.97
N GLN A 11 -13.37 18.25 -17.80
CA GLN A 11 -12.22 18.32 -18.68
C GLN A 11 -11.49 16.97 -18.71
N ALA A 12 -11.42 16.35 -19.88
CA ALA A 12 -10.41 15.32 -20.15
C ALA A 12 -9.08 16.03 -20.45
N THR A 13 -8.50 16.68 -19.44
CA THR A 13 -7.06 17.01 -19.50
C THR A 13 -6.31 15.73 -19.23
N CYS A 14 -6.03 14.99 -20.31
CA CYS A 14 -4.89 14.09 -20.38
C CYS A 14 -3.64 14.99 -20.29
N GLY A 15 -3.27 15.34 -19.07
CA GLY A 15 -2.07 16.11 -18.76
C GLY A 15 -0.85 15.22 -18.92
N CYS A 16 -0.44 14.97 -20.16
CA CYS A 16 0.91 14.51 -20.49
C CYS A 16 1.89 15.68 -20.26
N LEU A 17 1.96 16.21 -19.04
CA LEU A 17 2.97 17.20 -18.68
C LEU A 17 4.19 16.42 -18.18
N GLY A 18 5.25 16.49 -18.97
CA GLY A 18 6.53 15.89 -18.67
C GLY A 18 7.00 16.24 -17.27
N MET A 19 7.28 15.21 -16.49
CA MET A 19 8.16 15.29 -15.34
C MET A 19 9.07 14.07 -15.39
N ASN A 20 10.19 14.26 -16.07
CA ASN A 20 11.42 13.49 -16.01
C ASN A 20 12.07 13.54 -14.61
N SER A 21 11.28 13.28 -13.56
CA SER A 21 11.74 13.08 -12.20
C SER A 21 11.50 11.61 -11.85
N VAL A 22 12.57 10.83 -11.87
CA VAL A 22 12.60 9.51 -11.22
C VAL A 22 12.15 9.57 -9.75
N GLY A 23 12.14 10.76 -9.13
CA GLY A 23 11.53 11.02 -7.83
C GLY A 23 10.01 10.84 -7.75
N SER A 24 9.28 10.77 -8.88
CA SER A 24 7.85 10.42 -8.89
C SER A 24 7.60 8.91 -9.03
N LEU A 25 8.65 8.12 -9.29
CA LEU A 25 8.61 6.65 -9.27
C LEU A 25 8.92 6.09 -7.88
N CYS A 26 9.66 6.86 -7.06
CA CYS A 26 9.69 6.67 -5.61
C CYS A 26 8.48 7.37 -5.01
N GLY A 27 7.40 6.63 -4.76
CA GLY A 27 6.49 7.08 -3.70
C GLY A 27 7.31 7.29 -2.43
N ARG A 28 6.88 8.19 -1.52
CA ARG A 28 7.35 8.19 -0.13
C ARG A 28 6.85 6.93 0.61
N GLY A 29 6.87 5.79 -0.07
CA GLY A 29 6.65 4.47 0.45
C GLY A 29 7.96 4.04 1.08
N ARG A 30 7.92 3.86 2.38
CA ARG A 30 8.99 3.25 3.15
C ARG A 30 8.80 1.74 3.07
N ALA A 31 9.86 1.04 2.70
CA ALA A 31 9.90 -0.40 2.83
C ALA A 31 10.18 -0.77 4.30
N ILE A 32 9.26 -1.54 4.89
CA ILE A 32 9.42 -2.14 6.21
C ILE A 32 9.57 -3.65 6.05
N LYS A 33 10.52 -4.20 6.78
CA LYS A 33 10.72 -5.63 6.94
C LYS A 33 9.97 -6.09 8.18
N LEU A 34 9.03 -6.99 7.98
CA LEU A 34 8.15 -7.52 9.01
C LEU A 34 8.42 -9.01 9.23
N ARG A 35 8.62 -9.39 10.49
CA ARG A 35 8.69 -10.78 10.94
C ARG A 35 7.49 -11.09 11.82
N VAL A 36 6.73 -12.12 11.46
CA VAL A 36 5.51 -12.55 12.16
C VAL A 36 5.51 -14.06 12.36
N ASP A 37 4.69 -14.56 13.28
CA ASP A 37 4.52 -16.01 13.51
C ASP A 37 3.76 -16.71 12.38
N LYS A 38 2.71 -16.08 11.87
CA LYS A 38 1.86 -16.60 10.79
C LYS A 38 2.06 -15.83 9.50
N LEU A 39 3.16 -16.13 8.80
CA LEU A 39 3.57 -15.37 7.61
C LEU A 39 2.54 -15.42 6.48
N ASP A 40 1.95 -16.59 6.24
CA ASP A 40 0.93 -16.80 5.20
C ASP A 40 -0.38 -16.05 5.51
N GLU A 41 -0.87 -16.10 6.76
CA GLU A 41 -2.06 -15.35 7.18
C GLU A 41 -1.81 -13.84 7.11
N ALA A 42 -0.65 -13.37 7.57
CA ALA A 42 -0.27 -11.95 7.49
C ALA A 42 -0.17 -11.46 6.05
N HIS A 43 0.44 -12.24 5.16
CA HIS A 43 0.50 -11.89 3.75
C HIS A 43 -0.90 -11.80 3.13
N GLN A 44 -1.76 -12.79 3.36
CA GLN A 44 -3.13 -12.76 2.84
C GLN A 44 -3.95 -11.59 3.38
N LEU A 45 -3.73 -11.21 4.64
CA LEU A 45 -4.42 -10.09 5.26
C LEU A 45 -3.97 -8.76 4.68
N LEU A 46 -2.65 -8.53 4.60
CA LEU A 46 -2.08 -7.28 4.14
C LEU A 46 -2.20 -7.11 2.62
N ALA A 47 -2.16 -8.20 1.85
CA ALA A 47 -2.36 -8.16 0.40
C ALA A 47 -3.79 -7.78 -0.03
N ARG A 48 -4.75 -7.74 0.91
CA ARG A 48 -6.11 -7.23 0.65
C ARG A 48 -6.19 -5.71 0.72
N ASP A 49 -5.20 -5.06 1.32
CA ASP A 49 -5.17 -3.61 1.44
C ASP A 49 -4.56 -3.00 0.17
N PRO A 50 -5.34 -2.25 -0.63
CA PRO A 50 -4.84 -1.66 -1.87
C PRO A 50 -3.82 -0.55 -1.65
N MET A 51 -3.66 -0.06 -0.42
CA MET A 51 -2.67 0.97 -0.08
C MET A 51 -1.31 0.38 0.30
N LEU A 52 -1.18 -0.95 0.36
CA LEU A 52 0.04 -1.67 0.74
C LEU A 52 0.58 -2.48 -0.43
N THR A 53 1.87 -2.32 -0.72
CA THR A 53 2.58 -3.29 -1.56
C THR A 53 3.24 -4.31 -0.64
N VAL A 54 2.77 -5.55 -0.68
CA VAL A 54 3.32 -6.63 0.15
C VAL A 54 4.11 -7.58 -0.74
N SER A 55 5.36 -7.83 -0.39
CA SER A 55 6.24 -8.79 -1.04
C SER A 55 6.76 -9.80 -0.03
N ARG A 56 6.75 -11.07 -0.39
CA ARG A 56 7.26 -12.14 0.46
C ARG A 56 8.63 -12.58 -0.04
N ASN A 57 9.65 -12.51 0.82
CA ASN A 57 10.95 -13.08 0.51
C ASN A 57 11.13 -14.41 1.27
N GLY A 58 10.74 -15.50 0.62
CA GLY A 58 10.81 -16.84 1.17
C GLY A 58 9.89 -17.05 2.38
N ALA A 59 10.32 -17.86 3.34
CA ALA A 59 9.48 -18.25 4.48
C ALA A 59 9.69 -17.40 5.74
N SER A 60 10.58 -16.40 5.71
CA SER A 60 11.07 -15.76 6.93
C SER A 60 10.58 -14.34 7.16
N TYR A 61 10.36 -13.57 6.09
CA TYR A 61 10.04 -12.15 6.20
C TYR A 61 9.04 -11.68 5.14
N LEU A 62 8.24 -10.68 5.50
CA LEU A 62 7.44 -9.88 4.60
C LEU A 62 8.07 -8.49 4.45
N TYR A 63 8.06 -7.98 3.23
CA TYR A 63 8.42 -6.61 2.91
C TYR A 63 7.14 -5.88 2.58
N ILE A 64 6.91 -4.75 3.24
CA ILE A 64 5.70 -3.95 3.03
C ILE A 64 6.17 -2.56 2.63
N GLU A 65 5.76 -2.10 1.46
CA GLU A 65 5.97 -0.72 1.05
C GLU A 65 4.71 0.07 1.39
N THR A 66 4.87 1.10 2.22
CA THR A 66 3.76 1.90 2.72
C THR A 66 4.26 3.26 3.19
N SER A 67 3.38 4.24 3.36
CA SER A 67 3.75 5.52 3.98
C SER A 67 3.85 5.37 5.51
N ASP A 68 4.72 6.15 6.17
CA ASP A 68 4.91 6.07 7.64
C ASP A 68 3.60 6.21 8.44
N GLU A 69 2.64 6.95 7.90
CA GLU A 69 1.30 7.17 8.46
C GLU A 69 0.48 5.88 8.59
N HIS A 70 0.74 4.88 7.75
CA HIS A 70 0.00 3.62 7.70
C HIS A 70 0.65 2.50 8.54
N ILE A 71 1.88 2.68 9.02
CA ILE A 71 2.58 1.69 9.86
C ILE A 71 1.77 1.32 11.13
N PRO A 72 1.17 2.27 11.88
CA PRO A 72 0.33 1.93 13.03
C PRO A 72 -0.91 1.12 12.64
N HIS A 73 -1.48 1.39 11.46
CA HIS A 73 -2.65 0.68 10.96
C HIS A 73 -2.32 -0.78 10.64
N ILE A 74 -1.17 -1.03 10.00
CA ILE A 74 -0.65 -2.38 9.74
C ILE A 74 -0.48 -3.16 11.04
N ASN A 75 0.16 -2.56 12.04
CA ASN A 75 0.37 -3.21 13.32
C ASN A 75 -0.96 -3.53 14.02
N ALA A 76 -1.91 -2.60 14.01
CA ALA A 76 -3.24 -2.82 14.57
C ALA A 76 -3.98 -3.97 13.85
N ALA A 77 -3.91 -4.03 12.52
CA ALA A 77 -4.55 -5.08 11.74
C ALA A 77 -3.96 -6.47 12.04
N LEU A 78 -2.64 -6.57 12.18
CA LEU A 78 -1.96 -7.81 12.54
C LEU A 78 -2.34 -8.28 13.95
N VAL A 79 -2.29 -7.37 14.93
CA VAL A 79 -2.64 -7.69 16.32
C VAL A 79 -4.11 -8.06 16.47
N ALA A 80 -5.02 -7.37 15.77
CA ALA A 80 -6.45 -7.66 15.79
C ALA A 80 -6.78 -9.08 15.27
N HIS A 81 -5.97 -9.58 14.34
CA HIS A 81 -6.07 -10.94 13.81
C HIS A 81 -5.26 -11.98 14.61
N GLY A 82 -4.70 -11.59 15.77
CA GLY A 82 -3.94 -12.48 16.63
C GLY A 82 -2.57 -12.87 16.07
N ILE A 83 -2.08 -12.13 15.07
CA ILE A 83 -0.76 -12.34 14.46
C ILE A 83 0.28 -11.60 15.32
N LYS A 84 1.27 -12.33 15.81
CA LYS A 84 2.34 -11.78 16.64
C LYS A 84 3.43 -11.22 15.76
N VAL A 85 3.73 -9.93 15.94
CA VAL A 85 4.87 -9.26 15.32
C VAL A 85 6.11 -9.46 16.19
N PHE A 86 7.15 -10.06 15.62
CA PHE A 86 8.44 -10.26 16.29
C PHE A 86 9.43 -9.15 15.98
N GLU A 87 9.40 -8.63 14.76
CA GLU A 87 10.34 -7.61 14.30
C GLU A 87 9.64 -6.72 13.26
N LEU A 88 9.81 -5.40 13.42
CA LEU A 88 9.42 -4.41 12.43
C LEU A 88 10.61 -3.48 12.24
N SER A 89 11.39 -3.75 11.19
CA SER A 89 12.65 -3.07 10.89
C SER A 89 12.48 -2.26 9.62
N GLN A 90 12.92 -1.00 9.62
CA GLN A 90 12.98 -0.21 8.39
C GLN A 90 14.16 -0.69 7.56
N THR A 91 13.96 -0.90 6.25
CA THR A 91 15.10 -1.13 5.38
C THR A 91 15.85 0.20 5.19
N PRO A 92 17.20 0.19 5.29
CA PRO A 92 18.02 1.38 5.12
C PRO A 92 17.93 1.98 3.72
#